data_AF-A0A7S4JW01-F1
#
_entry.id   AF-A0A7S4JW01-F1
#
_cell.length_a   1.000
_cell.length_b   1.000
_cell.length_c   1.000
_cell.angle_alpha   90.00
_cell.angle_beta   90.00
_cell.angle_gamma   90.00
#
_symmetry.space_group_name_H-M   'P 1'
#
loop_
_entity.id
_entity.type
_entity.pdbx_description
1 polymer ?
#
loop_
_entity_poly.entity_id
_entity_poly.type
_entity_poly.pdbx_seq_one_letter_code
_entity_poly.pdbx_strand_id
1 'polypeptide(L)'
;EGKEKGEGEEKEGLVGNATQFRMFCLLHHYRKNIEISQGKLKFARKICSFFSSFMANARAQLASEETEHFKGKWGEKQRDNLVFLEQKKYAILSAIANDFDTVLAINLLRKIVEYAEQPPAGNETSDSGRLKFSHLENQELSLFVDVVQDFLVLFGFDLNELSSMSGGKKTA
;
A
#
# COMPACT_ATOMS: atom_id res chain seq x y z
N GLU A 1 -10.65 -32.68 -43.01
CA GLU A 1 -10.54 -32.70 -41.54
C GLU A 1 -9.74 -31.50 -41.08
N GLY A 2 -10.41 -30.42 -40.69
CA GLY A 2 -9.78 -29.22 -40.11
C GLY A 2 -10.17 -29.11 -38.66
N LYS A 3 -9.24 -29.42 -37.75
CA LYS A 3 -9.40 -29.16 -36.30
C LYS A 3 -8.74 -27.82 -35.99
N GLU A 4 -9.55 -26.77 -35.94
CA GLU A 4 -9.17 -25.54 -35.25
C GLU A 4 -9.18 -25.82 -33.74
N LYS A 5 -8.00 -25.75 -33.13
CA LYS A 5 -7.87 -25.68 -31.67
C LYS A 5 -8.18 -24.24 -31.27
N GLY A 6 -9.36 -24.02 -30.70
CA GLY A 6 -9.64 -22.81 -29.94
C GLY A 6 -8.84 -22.85 -28.64
N GLU A 7 -7.74 -22.10 -28.58
CA GLU A 7 -7.09 -21.78 -27.33
C GLU A 7 -8.03 -20.84 -26.56
N GLY A 8 -8.50 -21.32 -25.41
CA GLY A 8 -9.28 -20.53 -24.47
C GLY A 8 -8.41 -19.45 -23.89
N GLU A 9 -8.42 -18.26 -24.50
CA GLU A 9 -8.13 -17.04 -23.78
C GLU A 9 -9.17 -16.92 -22.67
N GLU A 10 -8.77 -17.26 -21.44
CA GLU A 10 -9.44 -16.74 -20.27
C GLU A 10 -9.52 -15.23 -20.45
N LYS A 11 -10.71 -14.73 -20.74
CA LYS A 11 -11.00 -13.30 -20.71
C LYS A 11 -10.85 -12.86 -19.25
N GLU A 12 -9.61 -12.62 -18.81
CA GLU A 12 -9.36 -11.75 -17.67
C GLU A 12 -10.16 -10.49 -17.98
N GLY A 13 -11.26 -10.28 -17.24
CA GLY A 13 -12.04 -9.06 -17.35
C GLY A 13 -11.07 -7.88 -17.30
N LEU A 14 -11.27 -6.91 -18.20
CA LEU A 14 -10.46 -5.68 -18.31
C LEU A 14 -10.19 -5.04 -16.92
N VAL A 15 -11.09 -5.28 -15.97
CA VAL A 15 -10.99 -4.91 -14.56
C VAL A 15 -11.10 -6.17 -13.70
N GLY A 16 -10.04 -6.52 -12.96
CA GLY A 16 -9.97 -7.76 -12.17
C GLY A 16 -10.85 -7.77 -10.91
N ASN A 17 -11.13 -6.60 -10.31
CA ASN A 17 -12.17 -6.40 -9.26
C ASN A 17 -12.48 -4.90 -9.05
N ALA A 18 -13.50 -4.58 -8.26
CA ALA A 18 -13.95 -3.20 -8.00
C ALA A 18 -12.87 -2.34 -7.33
N THR A 19 -12.11 -2.90 -6.38
CA THR A 19 -11.00 -2.20 -5.72
C THR A 19 -9.90 -1.78 -6.70
N GLN A 20 -9.50 -2.64 -7.64
CA GLN A 20 -8.50 -2.30 -8.66
C GLN A 20 -9.00 -1.21 -9.60
N PHE A 21 -10.29 -1.23 -9.94
CA PHE A 21 -10.91 -0.17 -10.73
C PHE A 21 -10.91 1.18 -10.00
N ARG A 22 -11.27 1.17 -8.71
CA ARG A 22 -11.26 2.36 -7.87
C ARG A 22 -9.87 2.98 -7.83
N MET A 23 -8.84 2.17 -7.62
CA MET A 23 -7.45 2.63 -7.70
C MET A 23 -7.12 3.21 -9.07
N PHE A 24 -7.54 2.56 -10.16
CA PHE A 24 -7.36 3.09 -11.52
C PHE A 24 -8.02 4.47 -11.68
N CYS A 25 -9.24 4.66 -11.22
CA CYS A 25 -9.94 5.94 -11.27
C CYS A 25 -9.20 7.01 -10.46
N LEU A 26 -8.78 6.71 -9.23
CA LEU A 26 -8.08 7.67 -8.37
C LEU A 26 -6.68 8.05 -8.87
N LEU A 27 -6.06 7.20 -9.69
CA LEU A 27 -4.80 7.50 -10.38
C LEU A 27 -4.97 8.42 -11.60
N HIS A 28 -6.19 8.92 -11.85
CA HIS A 28 -6.47 9.95 -12.85
C HIS A 28 -7.15 11.14 -12.18
N HIS A 29 -6.67 12.34 -12.49
CA HIS A 29 -7.29 13.56 -11.99
C HIS A 29 -8.72 13.70 -12.55
N TYR A 30 -9.70 14.01 -11.69
CA TYR A 30 -11.12 13.98 -12.06
C TYR A 30 -11.51 14.91 -13.22
N ARG A 31 -10.75 16.00 -13.41
CA ARG A 31 -10.92 16.94 -14.54
C ARG A 31 -10.31 16.48 -15.87
N LYS A 32 -9.57 15.37 -15.90
CA LYS A 32 -8.86 14.90 -17.10
C LYS A 32 -9.61 13.73 -17.74
N ASN A 33 -9.53 13.63 -19.06
CA ASN A 33 -10.06 12.49 -19.79
C ASN A 33 -9.36 11.21 -19.33
N ILE A 34 -10.15 10.19 -19.00
CA ILE A 34 -9.65 8.87 -18.61
C ILE A 34 -9.52 8.03 -19.87
N GLU A 35 -8.27 7.75 -20.25
CA GLU A 35 -7.98 6.77 -21.29
C GLU A 35 -7.70 5.41 -20.61
N ILE A 36 -8.60 4.46 -20.83
CA ILE A 36 -8.49 3.10 -20.32
C ILE A 36 -7.50 2.33 -21.18
N SER A 37 -6.45 1.80 -20.55
CA SER A 37 -5.50 0.90 -21.20
C SER A 37 -5.09 -0.22 -20.25
N GLN A 38 -4.77 -1.39 -20.82
CA GLN A 38 -4.31 -2.56 -20.04
C GLN A 38 -3.10 -2.23 -19.16
N GLY A 39 -2.19 -1.37 -19.65
CA GLY A 39 -1.03 -0.91 -18.89
C GLY A 39 -1.40 -0.12 -17.63
N LYS A 40 -2.34 0.82 -17.74
CA LYS A 40 -2.80 1.63 -16.59
C LYS A 40 -3.58 0.80 -15.57
N LEU A 41 -4.39 -0.15 -16.05
CA LEU A 41 -5.09 -1.11 -15.19
C LEU A 41 -4.11 -2.02 -14.46
N LYS A 42 -3.09 -2.55 -15.15
CA LYS A 42 -2.01 -3.34 -14.52
C LYS A 42 -1.23 -2.52 -13.50
N PHE A 43 -1.00 -1.23 -13.76
CA PHE A 43 -0.37 -0.34 -12.79
C PHE A 43 -1.23 -0.17 -11.53
N ALA A 44 -2.53 0.09 -11.69
CA ALA A 44 -3.46 0.16 -10.56
C ALA A 44 -3.48 -1.14 -9.73
N ARG A 45 -3.48 -2.31 -10.39
CA ARG A 45 -3.34 -3.62 -9.75
C ARG A 45 -2.10 -3.70 -8.87
N LYS A 46 -0.94 -3.28 -9.40
CA LYS A 46 0.33 -3.26 -8.64
C LYS A 46 0.24 -2.36 -7.41
N ILE A 47 -0.40 -1.19 -7.52
CA ILE A 47 -0.56 -0.29 -6.36
C ILE A 47 -1.47 -0.89 -5.30
N CYS A 48 -2.56 -1.56 -5.68
CA CYS A 48 -3.39 -2.30 -4.72
C CYS A 48 -2.59 -3.42 -4.02
N SER A 49 -1.86 -4.24 -4.79
CA SER A 49 -1.02 -5.29 -4.23
C SER A 49 0.08 -4.75 -3.31
N PHE A 50 0.63 -3.58 -3.62
CA PHE A 50 1.62 -2.89 -2.80
C PHE A 50 1.06 -2.53 -1.41
N PHE A 51 -0.07 -1.81 -1.36
CA PHE A 51 -0.71 -1.47 -0.08
C PHE A 51 -1.21 -2.71 0.68
N SER A 52 -1.79 -3.68 -0.03
CA SER A 52 -2.24 -4.94 0.55
C SER A 52 -1.10 -5.71 1.22
N SER A 53 0.04 -5.79 0.54
CA SER A 53 1.24 -6.45 1.06
C SER A 53 1.76 -5.74 2.30
N PHE A 54 1.89 -4.40 2.26
CA PHE A 54 2.30 -3.62 3.42
C PHE A 54 1.40 -3.89 4.63
N MET A 55 0.09 -3.75 4.47
CA MET A 55 -0.88 -3.94 5.57
C MET A 55 -0.80 -5.36 6.14
N ALA A 56 -0.69 -6.38 5.29
CA ALA A 56 -0.55 -7.76 5.74
C ALA A 56 0.74 -7.99 6.52
N ASN A 57 1.88 -7.51 6.01
CA ASN A 57 3.17 -7.69 6.66
C ASN A 57 3.24 -6.92 7.98
N ALA A 58 2.79 -5.67 8.00
CA ALA A 58 2.86 -4.81 9.17
C ALA A 58 1.97 -5.35 10.30
N ARG A 59 0.74 -5.76 9.99
CA ARG A 59 -0.14 -6.40 10.97
C ARG A 59 0.41 -7.74 11.47
N ALA A 60 1.03 -8.54 10.59
CA ALA A 60 1.68 -9.77 11.01
C ALA A 60 2.84 -9.52 11.98
N GLN A 61 3.66 -8.50 11.74
CA GLN A 61 4.73 -8.11 12.68
C GLN A 61 4.16 -7.62 14.01
N LEU A 62 3.20 -6.68 13.97
CA LEU A 62 2.53 -6.13 15.16
C LEU A 62 1.81 -7.20 16.00
N ALA A 63 1.29 -8.26 15.36
CA ALA A 63 0.66 -9.38 16.06
C ALA A 63 1.66 -10.39 16.63
N SER A 64 2.87 -10.46 16.07
CA SER A 64 3.91 -11.41 16.49
C SER A 64 4.75 -10.94 17.67
N GLU A 65 4.76 -9.63 17.93
CA GLU A 65 5.50 -9.02 19.01
C GLU A 65 4.51 -8.60 20.10
N GLU A 66 4.71 -9.07 21.34
CA GLU A 66 3.92 -8.59 22.47
C GLU A 66 4.07 -7.07 22.52
N THR A 67 2.94 -6.36 22.44
CA THR A 67 2.93 -4.90 22.45
C THR A 67 3.37 -4.43 23.82
N GLU A 68 4.68 -4.33 24.05
CA GLU A 68 5.19 -3.67 25.25
C GLU A 68 4.68 -2.23 25.21
N HIS A 69 3.83 -1.90 26.19
CA HIS A 69 3.39 -0.53 26.41
C HIS A 69 4.62 0.35 26.57
N PHE A 70 4.66 1.45 25.82
CA PHE A 70 5.74 2.42 25.92
C PHE A 70 5.91 2.89 27.35
N LYS A 71 7.06 2.58 27.95
CA LYS A 71 7.42 3.08 29.28
C LYS A 71 8.59 4.08 29.23
N GLY A 72 8.83 4.70 28.07
CA GLY A 72 9.99 5.56 27.82
C GLY A 72 9.66 6.97 27.31
N LYS A 73 10.69 7.70 26.91
CA LYS A 73 10.59 8.92 26.08
C LYS A 73 11.11 8.57 24.68
N TRP A 74 10.47 9.09 23.63
CA TRP A 74 10.94 8.85 22.26
C TRP A 74 12.34 9.44 22.07
N GLY A 75 13.23 8.63 21.49
CA GLY A 75 14.56 9.07 21.09
C GLY A 75 14.52 10.04 19.91
N GLU A 76 15.68 10.52 19.50
CA GLU A 76 15.82 11.41 18.34
C GLU A 76 15.33 10.74 17.05
N LYS A 77 15.80 9.53 16.76
CA LYS A 77 15.38 8.77 15.58
C LYS A 77 13.88 8.53 15.52
N GLN A 78 13.25 8.15 16.63
CA GLN A 78 11.80 7.93 16.65
C GLN A 78 11.04 9.23 16.39
N ARG A 79 11.52 10.35 16.92
CA ARG A 79 10.94 11.67 16.61
C ARG A 79 11.10 12.03 15.14
N ASP A 80 12.23 11.74 14.52
CA ASP A 80 12.45 12.00 13.09
C ASP A 80 11.48 11.18 12.21
N ASN A 81 11.28 9.90 12.53
CA ASN A 81 10.31 9.03 11.85
C ASN A 81 8.88 9.61 11.95
N LEU A 82 8.50 10.14 13.11
CA LEU A 82 7.18 10.72 13.35
C LEU A 82 7.00 12.09 12.68
N VAL A 83 8.03 12.93 12.69
CA VAL A 83 8.04 14.20 11.94
C VAL A 83 7.88 13.91 10.45
N PHE A 84 8.57 12.89 9.92
CA PHE A 84 8.36 12.45 8.54
C PHE A 84 6.91 12.05 8.28
N LEU A 85 6.33 11.20 9.14
CA LEU A 85 4.94 10.74 9.01
C LEU A 85 3.96 11.90 9.01
N GLU A 86 4.11 12.84 9.96
CA GLU A 86 3.26 14.02 10.10
C GLU A 86 3.36 14.95 8.87
N GLN A 87 4.58 15.23 8.39
CA GLN A 87 4.80 16.02 7.18
C GLN A 87 4.12 15.39 5.96
N LYS A 88 4.20 14.06 5.80
CA LYS A 88 3.52 13.37 4.70
C LYS A 88 2.02 13.40 4.84
N LYS A 89 1.48 13.19 6.05
CA LYS A 89 0.05 13.32 6.33
C LYS A 89 -0.47 14.70 5.95
N TYR A 90 0.23 15.77 6.36
CA TYR A 90 -0.13 17.14 6.00
C TYR A 90 -0.07 17.39 4.48
N ALA A 91 0.97 16.87 3.82
CA ALA A 91 1.10 16.99 2.37
C ALA A 91 -0.02 16.26 1.61
N ILE A 92 -0.45 15.08 2.08
CA ILE A 92 -1.59 14.36 1.51
C ILE A 92 -2.87 15.18 1.66
N LEU A 93 -3.14 15.70 2.85
CA LEU A 93 -4.32 16.54 3.09
C LEU A 93 -4.30 17.82 2.25
N SER A 94 -3.12 18.43 2.08
CA SER A 94 -2.94 19.59 1.21
C SER A 94 -3.18 19.26 -0.26
N ALA A 95 -2.75 18.09 -0.75
CA ALA A 95 -3.06 17.62 -2.10
C ALA A 95 -4.56 17.41 -2.30
N ILE A 96 -5.25 16.84 -1.31
CA ILE A 96 -6.70 16.65 -1.35
C ILE A 96 -7.44 18.00 -1.31
N ALA A 97 -7.01 18.93 -0.47
CA ALA A 97 -7.59 20.28 -0.39
C ALA A 97 -7.35 21.09 -1.67
N ASN A 98 -6.23 20.86 -2.35
CA ASN A 98 -5.90 21.49 -3.62
C ASN A 98 -6.49 20.72 -4.79
N ASP A 99 -7.78 20.97 -5.07
CA ASP A 99 -8.50 20.41 -6.22
C ASP A 99 -8.58 18.87 -6.22
N PHE A 100 -8.69 18.23 -5.04
CA PHE A 100 -8.82 16.78 -4.92
C PHE A 100 -7.75 16.01 -5.73
N ASP A 101 -6.48 16.43 -5.65
CA ASP A 101 -5.38 15.77 -6.37
C ASP A 101 -5.06 14.41 -5.73
N THR A 102 -5.90 13.42 -6.04
CA THR A 102 -5.79 12.04 -5.58
C THR A 102 -4.53 11.36 -6.13
N VAL A 103 -4.03 11.80 -7.28
CA VAL A 103 -2.81 11.25 -7.89
C VAL A 103 -1.60 11.61 -7.02
N LEU A 104 -1.47 12.87 -6.65
CA LEU A 104 -0.41 13.31 -5.74
C LEU A 104 -0.59 12.69 -4.35
N ALA A 105 -1.81 12.67 -3.83
CA ALA A 105 -2.13 12.10 -2.53
C ALA A 105 -1.75 10.60 -2.42
N ILE A 106 -2.09 9.79 -3.43
CA ILE A 106 -1.72 8.36 -3.46
C ILE A 106 -0.20 8.19 -3.58
N ASN A 107 0.48 9.02 -4.38
CA ASN A 107 1.94 8.95 -4.49
C ASN A 107 2.64 9.33 -3.17
N LEU A 108 2.10 10.29 -2.41
CA LEU A 108 2.60 10.62 -1.08
C LEU A 108 2.34 9.49 -0.08
N LEU A 109 1.16 8.86 -0.14
CA LEU A 109 0.84 7.69 0.68
C LEU A 109 1.79 6.52 0.39
N ARG A 110 2.12 6.28 -0.89
CA ARG A 110 3.13 5.29 -1.27
C ARG A 110 4.49 5.59 -0.65
N LYS A 111 4.91 6.86 -0.59
CA LYS A 111 6.18 7.24 0.05
C LYS A 111 6.19 6.94 1.56
N ILE A 112 5.04 6.99 2.24
CA ILE A 112 4.94 6.58 3.65
C ILE A 112 5.24 5.08 3.77
N VAL A 113 4.63 4.26 2.92
CA VAL A 113 4.86 2.81 2.90
C VAL A 113 6.29 2.46 2.50
N GLU A 114 6.79 3.08 1.43
CA GLU A 114 8.17 2.88 0.96
C GLU A 114 9.18 3.26 2.05
N TYR A 115 8.91 4.32 2.81
CA TYR A 115 9.71 4.69 3.98
C TYR A 115 9.66 3.62 5.06
N ALA A 116 8.46 3.17 5.46
CA ALA A 116 8.31 2.14 6.49
C ALA A 116 8.97 0.81 6.10
N GLU A 117 8.91 0.43 4.82
CA GLU A 117 9.54 -0.80 4.29
C GLU A 117 11.04 -0.63 4.00
N GLN A 118 11.66 0.52 4.33
CA GLN A 118 13.09 0.71 4.10
C GLN A 118 13.92 -0.33 4.86
N PRO A 119 14.81 -1.06 4.16
CA PRO A 119 15.74 -1.95 4.83
C PRO A 119 16.68 -1.14 5.73
N PRO A 120 17.25 -1.77 6.77
CA PRO A 120 18.21 -1.09 7.61
C PRO A 120 19.45 -0.74 6.77
N ALA A 121 20.00 0.46 6.98
CA ALA A 121 21.21 0.88 6.30
C ALA A 121 22.35 -0.12 6.61
N GLY A 122 22.80 -0.86 5.59
CA GLY A 122 24.01 -1.67 5.66
C GLY A 122 23.88 -3.19 5.72
N ASN A 123 22.71 -3.81 5.54
CA ASN A 123 22.62 -5.27 5.40
C ASN A 123 21.87 -5.70 4.15
N GLU A 124 22.60 -6.40 3.27
CA GLU A 124 22.04 -7.24 2.23
C GLU A 124 21.14 -8.31 2.88
N THR A 125 19.94 -8.46 2.31
CA THR A 125 19.00 -9.58 2.47
C THR A 125 19.30 -10.53 3.64
N SER A 126 18.69 -10.27 4.80
CA SER A 126 18.59 -11.32 5.82
C SER A 126 17.74 -12.46 5.26
N ASP A 127 18.37 -13.62 5.13
CA ASP A 127 17.84 -14.92 4.67
C ASP A 127 16.78 -15.54 5.63
N SER A 128 16.25 -14.72 6.53
CA SER A 128 15.11 -15.02 7.39
C SER A 128 14.12 -13.90 7.18
N GLY A 129 13.05 -14.16 6.42
CA GLY A 129 12.08 -13.19 5.94
C GLY A 129 11.23 -12.53 7.02
N ARG A 130 11.85 -11.86 8.01
CA ARG A 130 11.19 -11.48 9.26
C ARG A 130 11.26 -10.05 9.71
N LEU A 131 12.01 -9.13 9.09
CA LEU A 131 11.96 -7.73 9.53
C LEU A 131 11.88 -6.76 8.34
N LYS A 132 10.70 -6.67 7.72
CA LYS A 132 10.41 -5.66 6.69
C LYS A 132 10.39 -4.23 7.25
N PHE A 133 10.24 -4.08 8.57
CA PHE A 133 10.10 -2.79 9.27
C PHE A 133 11.20 -2.54 10.31
N SER A 134 12.42 -3.05 10.07
CA SER A 134 13.49 -3.12 11.08
C SER A 134 13.95 -1.78 11.68
N HIS A 135 13.63 -0.65 11.05
CA HIS A 135 14.03 0.68 11.53
C HIS A 135 12.94 1.40 12.33
N LEU A 136 11.73 0.83 12.39
CA LEU A 136 10.59 1.32 13.15
C LEU A 136 10.35 0.40 14.36
N GLU A 137 10.15 0.99 15.53
CA GLU A 137 9.59 0.27 16.68
C GLU A 137 8.10 -0.04 16.43
N ASN A 138 7.54 -1.04 17.10
CA ASN A 138 6.13 -1.45 16.90
C ASN A 138 5.14 -0.31 17.07
N GLN A 139 5.40 0.62 17.98
CA GLN A 139 4.51 1.77 18.20
C GLN A 139 4.55 2.73 17.03
N GLU A 140 5.73 2.95 16.44
CA GLU A 140 5.88 3.74 15.23
C GLU A 140 5.21 3.03 14.06
N LEU A 141 5.49 1.73 13.88
CA LEU A 141 4.86 0.92 12.84
C LEU A 141 3.33 0.94 12.96
N SER A 142 2.77 0.87 14.17
CA SER A 142 1.32 1.01 14.39
C SER A 142 0.80 2.35 13.89
N LEU A 143 1.47 3.46 14.19
CA LEU A 143 1.08 4.78 13.71
C LEU A 143 1.16 4.90 12.18
N PHE A 144 2.17 4.30 11.56
CA PHE A 144 2.27 4.23 10.10
C PHE A 144 1.11 3.42 9.50
N VAL A 145 0.78 2.27 10.09
CA VAL A 145 -0.36 1.44 9.69
C VAL A 145 -1.68 2.21 9.80
N ASP A 146 -1.89 2.91 10.91
CA ASP A 146 -3.11 3.71 11.15
C ASP A 146 -3.25 4.82 10.10
N VAL A 147 -2.18 5.57 9.84
CA VAL A 147 -2.21 6.63 8.81
C VAL A 147 -2.48 6.06 7.42
N VAL A 148 -1.84 4.95 7.06
CA VAL A 148 -2.08 4.32 5.76
C VAL A 148 -3.51 3.82 5.64
N GLN A 149 -4.01 3.19 6.70
CA GLN A 149 -5.39 2.72 6.79
C GLN A 149 -6.41 3.84 6.64
N ASP A 150 -6.25 4.93 7.39
CA ASP A 150 -7.16 6.07 7.39
C ASP A 150 -7.28 6.67 5.97
N PHE A 151 -6.17 6.82 5.26
CA PHE A 151 -6.21 7.34 3.89
C PHE A 151 -6.78 6.35 2.88
N LEU A 152 -6.52 5.04 3.04
CA LEU A 152 -7.17 4.04 2.19
C LEU A 152 -8.69 4.04 2.40
N VAL A 153 -9.17 4.17 3.63
CA VAL A 153 -10.60 4.32 3.94
C VAL A 153 -11.15 5.63 3.36
N LEU A 154 -10.41 6.75 3.49
CA LEU A 154 -10.79 8.03 2.89
C LEU A 154 -10.94 7.94 1.37
N PHE A 155 -10.07 7.18 0.70
CA PHE A 155 -10.16 6.92 -0.73
C PHE A 155 -11.22 5.86 -1.09
N GLY A 156 -11.97 5.38 -0.11
CA GLY A 156 -13.10 4.47 -0.29
C GLY A 156 -12.72 3.01 -0.44
N PHE A 157 -11.50 2.59 -0.05
CA PHE A 157 -11.12 1.18 -0.09
C PHE A 157 -11.72 0.40 1.08
N ASP A 158 -12.28 -0.78 0.79
CA ASP A 158 -12.57 -1.78 1.80
C ASP A 158 -11.29 -2.53 2.14
N LEU A 159 -10.85 -2.43 3.39
CA LEU A 159 -9.62 -3.04 3.86
C LEU A 159 -9.69 -4.57 3.86
N ASN A 160 -10.88 -5.16 3.98
CA ASN A 160 -11.07 -6.61 3.91
C ASN A 160 -10.85 -7.09 2.47
N GLU A 161 -11.45 -6.39 1.49
CA GLU A 161 -11.24 -6.66 0.07
C GLU A 161 -9.76 -6.49 -0.29
N LEU A 162 -9.15 -5.38 0.13
CA LEU A 162 -7.73 -5.12 -0.11
C LEU A 162 -6.82 -6.20 0.51
N SER A 163 -7.12 -6.65 1.73
CA SER A 163 -6.34 -7.69 2.41
C SER A 163 -6.44 -9.06 1.73
N SER A 164 -7.59 -9.39 1.15
CA SER A 164 -7.78 -10.65 0.40
C SER A 164 -6.86 -10.75 -0.84
N MET A 165 -6.36 -9.61 -1.34
CA MET A 165 -5.52 -9.56 -2.54
C MET A 165 -4.05 -9.96 -2.29
N SER A 166 -3.57 -9.99 -1.04
CA SER A 166 -2.22 -10.47 -0.73
C SER A 166 -2.14 -12.00 -0.64
N GLY A 167 -3.28 -12.69 -0.55
CA GLY A 167 -3.37 -14.15 -0.42
C GLY A 167 -3.08 -14.95 -1.70
N GLY A 168 -2.67 -14.29 -2.78
CA GLY A 168 -2.41 -14.91 -4.09
C GLY A 168 -1.11 -15.69 -4.19
N LYS A 169 -0.97 -16.79 -3.43
CA LYS A 169 -0.20 -18.00 -3.81
C LYS A 169 -0.44 -19.14 -2.80
N LYS A 170 -1.53 -19.87 -2.99
CA LYS A 170 -1.63 -21.30 -2.69
C LYS A 170 -2.45 -21.95 -3.81
N THR A 171 -1.78 -22.30 -4.90
CA THR A 171 -2.25 -23.38 -5.76
C THR A 171 -1.28 -24.54 -5.57
N ALA A 172 -1.89 -25.69 -5.31
CA ALA A 172 -1.34 -26.96 -4.87
C ALA A 172 -0.11 -27.44 -5.66
#